data_AF-A0A1F6A3W5-F1
#
_entry.id   AF-A0A1F6A3W5-F1
#
_cell.length_a   1.000
_cell.length_b   1.000
_cell.length_c   1.000
_cell.angle_alpha   90.00
_cell.angle_beta   90.00
_cell.angle_gamma   90.00
#
_symmetry.space_group_name_H-M   'P 1'
#
loop_
_entity.id
_entity.type
_entity.pdbx_description
1 polymer ?
#
loop_
_entity_poly.entity_id
_entity_poly.type
_entity_poly.pdbx_seq_one_letter_code
_entity_poly.pdbx_strand_id
1 'polypeptide(L)'
;MPESLPKSSLVASKPWPDPNQKIVAFFSLEYAVENDFPIYAGGLGVLAGDIVLDASHLGTNLAAFGLFYCHGFHAHIDASTSCLSPATFGFQPLSLDGRRPAKFSCPLDDHEVWFQVWFKDYPSTRLFLLDTNLSDNSEVDQKITEDLYDSDPQTMLKQQVLLGFGSIKILRSQNLSPAVYHLNEGHTAFTILALAQDYLTKNPTSSLTTALESVSSSIVATKHTILTGGGLHLEKDKLQSVLGSFLSSTHISLDDLFAQGTHPSHPTTFSTTNFLLRFSTRTSGVSLAHALSEKKIHPHSELIPITNGVNQSRWQAVPHMSALNDSDLWAAHKKNKQLMIDYLQGQSGQSLDPTILTVVWARRFTSYKRPDLLFNNLDELTNMTKLLPAVQFVIAGQTNPADAEGNELAERIKRNLEEKQLQPRILFLTTYNLTLAQKLVSGADIWLNTPIPGLEASGTSGMKSALNGALQFTTNDGWAQEVNWDSFGWILPEENIGTRLYAILEQQIIPIYYKINQDGLPEEWLTKMRQTISLVEQNFTTARLLENYRKKLYLI
;
A
#
# COMPACT_ATOMS: atom_id res chain seq x y z
N MET A 1 -22.80 23.29 -11.74
CA MET A 1 -21.89 23.50 -10.60
C MET A 1 -22.28 22.46 -9.55
N PRO A 2 -21.43 21.51 -9.17
CA PRO A 2 -21.82 20.51 -8.19
C PRO A 2 -21.79 21.15 -6.80
N GLU A 3 -22.91 21.04 -6.09
CA GLU A 3 -23.03 21.37 -4.68
C GLU A 3 -22.02 20.55 -3.86
N SER A 4 -21.32 21.26 -2.99
CA SER A 4 -20.38 20.71 -2.01
C SER A 4 -21.02 19.56 -1.24
N LEU A 5 -20.28 18.45 -1.13
CA LEU A 5 -20.53 17.34 -0.21
C LEU A 5 -21.01 17.87 1.16
N PRO A 6 -22.01 17.23 1.78
CA PRO A 6 -22.44 17.63 3.12
C PRO A 6 -21.23 17.50 4.06
N LYS A 7 -20.88 18.61 4.71
CA LYS A 7 -19.90 18.63 5.80
C LYS A 7 -20.35 17.60 6.82
N SER A 8 -19.72 16.42 6.83
CA SER A 8 -19.78 15.52 7.96
C SER A 8 -19.38 16.36 9.18
N SER A 9 -20.10 16.18 10.28
CA SER A 9 -19.89 16.93 11.52
C SER A 9 -18.42 16.86 11.91
N LEU A 10 -17.67 17.91 11.58
CA LEU A 10 -16.30 18.12 12.02
C LEU A 10 -16.36 18.11 13.54
N VAL A 11 -15.94 17.00 14.15
CA VAL A 11 -15.54 17.00 15.55
C VAL A 11 -14.57 18.18 15.67
N ALA A 12 -14.89 19.15 16.53
CA ALA A 12 -14.04 20.30 16.76
C ALA A 12 -12.58 19.82 16.92
N SER A 13 -11.66 20.35 16.10
CA SER A 13 -10.28 19.89 16.04
C SER A 13 -9.67 20.01 17.43
N LYS A 14 -9.57 18.89 18.13
CA LYS A 14 -8.78 18.82 19.36
C LYS A 14 -7.32 19.06 18.98
N PRO A 15 -6.55 19.78 19.79
CA PRO A 15 -5.11 19.88 19.55
C PRO A 15 -4.51 18.47 19.60
N TRP A 16 -3.74 18.11 18.57
CA TRP A 16 -2.94 16.89 18.56
C TRP A 16 -1.59 17.15 19.26
N PRO A 17 -1.11 16.23 20.12
CA PRO A 17 -1.78 15.00 20.57
C PRO A 17 -2.81 15.26 21.69
N ASP A 18 -3.87 14.42 21.80
CA ASP A 18 -4.76 14.44 22.97
C ASP A 18 -3.97 13.96 24.20
N PRO A 19 -3.76 14.80 25.24
CA PRO A 19 -2.90 14.45 26.37
C PRO A 19 -3.40 13.25 27.19
N ASN A 20 -4.67 12.85 27.02
CA ASN A 20 -5.27 11.73 27.74
C ASN A 20 -5.13 10.39 27.01
N GLN A 21 -4.56 10.38 25.80
CA GLN A 21 -4.39 9.16 25.02
C GLN A 21 -2.92 8.80 24.81
N LYS A 22 -2.64 7.50 24.77
CA LYS A 22 -1.32 6.98 24.43
C LYS A 22 -1.02 7.24 22.94
N ILE A 23 0.21 7.65 22.66
CA ILE A 23 0.69 7.88 21.29
C ILE A 23 1.14 6.56 20.68
N VAL A 24 0.75 6.31 19.43
CA VAL A 24 1.30 5.27 18.57
C VAL A 24 2.20 5.93 17.52
N ALA A 25 3.47 5.55 17.46
CA ALA A 25 4.35 5.94 16.37
C ALA A 25 4.29 4.89 15.26
N PHE A 26 3.88 5.28 14.06
CA PHE A 26 3.72 4.40 12.90
C PHE A 26 4.78 4.73 11.85
N PHE A 27 5.52 3.74 11.38
CA PHE A 27 6.64 3.93 10.46
C PHE A 27 6.37 3.22 9.16
N SER A 28 6.64 3.86 8.03
CA SER A 28 6.60 3.25 6.70
C SER A 28 7.42 4.07 5.72
N LEU A 29 8.00 3.46 4.70
CA LEU A 29 8.66 4.23 3.64
C LEU A 29 7.68 4.97 2.73
N GLU A 30 6.44 4.50 2.58
CA GLU A 30 5.50 5.06 1.61
C GLU A 30 4.15 5.46 2.21
N TYR A 31 3.56 6.55 1.69
CA TYR A 31 2.25 7.05 2.13
C TYR A 31 1.45 7.64 0.96
N ALA A 32 0.31 7.04 0.64
CA ALA A 32 -0.63 7.58 -0.33
C ALA A 32 -1.73 8.36 0.41
N VAL A 33 -1.42 9.56 0.91
CA VAL A 33 -2.37 10.39 1.69
C VAL A 33 -3.14 11.42 0.85
N GLU A 34 -2.58 11.84 -0.28
CA GLU A 34 -3.19 12.80 -1.22
C GLU A 34 -3.12 12.21 -2.63
N ASN A 35 -4.10 12.54 -3.48
CA ASN A 35 -4.20 11.95 -4.82
C ASN A 35 -3.00 12.25 -5.73
N ASP A 36 -2.50 13.47 -5.66
CA ASP A 36 -1.43 13.97 -6.52
C ASP A 36 -0.07 14.02 -5.81
N PHE A 37 0.06 13.34 -4.66
CA PHE A 37 1.31 13.28 -3.90
C PHE A 37 1.98 11.89 -4.04
N PRO A 38 2.94 11.73 -4.96
CA PRO A 38 3.37 10.43 -5.44
C PRO A 38 4.50 9.79 -4.59
N ILE A 39 4.48 9.92 -3.26
CA ILE A 39 5.48 9.28 -2.38
C ILE A 39 5.11 7.84 -1.99
N TYR A 40 4.52 7.09 -2.92
CA TYR A 40 4.11 5.69 -2.73
C TYR A 40 4.22 4.91 -4.02
N ALA A 41 4.52 3.61 -3.95
CA ALA A 41 4.61 2.76 -5.14
C ALA A 41 3.41 1.83 -5.35
N GLY A 42 2.65 1.53 -4.29
CA GLY A 42 1.58 0.55 -4.41
C GLY A 42 0.77 0.32 -3.14
N GLY A 43 0.37 -0.93 -2.95
CA GLY A 43 -0.62 -1.31 -1.95
C GLY A 43 -0.21 -1.01 -0.50
N LEU A 44 1.08 -1.07 -0.18
CA LEU A 44 1.60 -0.80 1.16
C LEU A 44 1.40 0.68 1.54
N GLY A 45 1.74 1.59 0.65
CA GLY A 45 1.63 3.03 0.87
C GLY A 45 0.20 3.51 0.80
N VAL A 46 -0.64 2.87 -0.04
CA VAL A 46 -2.08 3.14 -0.01
C VAL A 46 -2.69 2.70 1.32
N LEU A 47 -2.30 1.54 1.85
CA LEU A 47 -2.74 1.09 3.18
C LEU A 47 -2.24 2.04 4.28
N ALA A 48 -0.97 2.43 4.25
CA ALA A 48 -0.39 3.37 5.21
C ALA A 48 -1.13 4.73 5.18
N GLY A 49 -1.47 5.23 3.99
CA GLY A 49 -2.30 6.42 3.83
C GLY A 49 -3.71 6.24 4.42
N ASP A 50 -4.38 5.13 4.12
CA ASP A 50 -5.70 4.82 4.68
C ASP A 50 -5.66 4.71 6.22
N ILE A 51 -4.58 4.14 6.79
CA ILE A 51 -4.35 4.05 8.24
C ILE A 51 -4.24 5.46 8.85
N VAL A 52 -3.44 6.36 8.27
CA VAL A 52 -3.28 7.74 8.77
C VAL A 52 -4.62 8.49 8.77
N LEU A 53 -5.39 8.35 7.69
CA LEU A 53 -6.67 9.03 7.52
C LEU A 53 -7.74 8.48 8.48
N ASP A 54 -7.91 7.15 8.57
CA ASP A 54 -8.92 6.57 9.46
C ASP A 54 -8.53 6.63 10.94
N ALA A 55 -7.24 6.57 11.29
CA ALA A 55 -6.79 6.83 12.66
C ALA A 55 -7.16 8.24 13.10
N SER A 56 -7.10 9.21 12.18
CA SER A 56 -7.52 10.59 12.43
C SER A 56 -9.03 10.70 12.68
N HIS A 57 -9.83 10.05 11.83
CA HIS A 57 -11.29 9.99 12.00
C HIS A 57 -11.72 9.29 13.30
N LEU A 58 -11.00 8.24 13.70
CA LEU A 58 -11.26 7.49 14.94
C LEU A 58 -10.71 8.17 16.20
N GLY A 59 -10.01 9.29 16.07
CA GLY A 59 -9.48 10.01 17.23
C GLY A 59 -8.29 9.32 17.89
N THR A 60 -7.48 8.58 17.15
CA THR A 60 -6.30 7.87 17.66
C THR A 60 -5.06 8.76 17.56
N ASN A 61 -4.37 9.01 18.69
CA ASN A 61 -3.08 9.71 18.72
C ASN A 61 -1.99 8.96 17.92
N LEU A 62 -1.90 9.20 16.62
CA LEU A 62 -0.92 8.55 15.74
C LEU A 62 0.08 9.56 15.17
N ALA A 63 1.37 9.30 15.41
CA ALA A 63 2.50 10.00 14.80
C ALA A 63 3.06 9.11 13.69
N ALA A 64 2.82 9.45 12.43
CA ALA A 64 3.34 8.72 11.28
C ALA A 64 4.68 9.28 10.81
N PHE A 65 5.61 8.40 10.42
CA PHE A 65 6.95 8.75 9.96
C PHE A 65 7.26 8.07 8.62
N GLY A 66 7.80 8.86 7.69
CA GLY A 66 8.29 8.42 6.39
C GLY A 66 9.39 9.32 5.85
N LEU A 67 9.77 9.13 4.60
CA LEU A 67 10.70 9.98 3.87
C LEU A 67 9.95 10.76 2.78
N PHE A 68 10.41 11.96 2.46
CA PHE A 68 9.90 12.71 1.33
C PHE A 68 10.76 12.44 0.09
N TYR A 69 10.20 11.80 -0.93
CA TYR A 69 10.89 11.54 -2.19
C TYR A 69 10.62 12.63 -3.20
N CYS A 70 11.65 13.40 -3.57
CA CYS A 70 11.46 14.63 -4.33
C CYS A 70 10.96 14.38 -5.77
N HIS A 71 11.38 13.30 -6.43
CA HIS A 71 10.84 12.97 -7.75
C HIS A 71 9.46 12.32 -7.65
N GLY A 72 9.19 11.65 -6.53
CA GLY A 72 8.03 10.79 -6.40
C GLY A 72 8.09 9.57 -7.32
N PHE A 73 7.31 8.54 -7.01
CA PHE A 73 7.40 7.25 -7.68
C PHE A 73 6.77 7.25 -9.08
N HIS A 74 5.70 8.02 -9.29
CA HIS A 74 4.94 8.02 -10.54
C HIS A 74 5.39 9.09 -11.56
N ALA A 75 6.26 10.02 -11.17
CA ALA A 75 6.59 11.18 -12.01
C ALA A 75 7.65 10.88 -13.09
N HIS A 76 8.32 9.73 -13.06
CA HIS A 76 9.31 9.36 -14.10
C HIS A 76 8.71 9.23 -15.52
N ILE A 77 7.39 9.33 -15.67
CA ILE A 77 6.68 9.24 -16.96
C ILE A 77 6.61 10.60 -17.67
N ASP A 78 6.56 11.71 -16.93
CA ASP A 78 6.71 13.05 -17.48
C ASP A 78 8.15 13.47 -17.23
N ALA A 79 8.93 13.73 -18.29
CA ALA A 79 10.37 14.01 -18.24
C ALA A 79 10.83 15.23 -17.40
N SER A 80 10.02 15.73 -16.47
CA SER A 80 10.42 16.70 -15.46
C SER A 80 11.24 16.01 -14.36
N THR A 81 12.55 16.20 -14.40
CA THR A 81 13.49 15.89 -13.31
C THR A 81 13.40 16.93 -12.18
N SER A 82 12.30 17.67 -12.07
CA SER A 82 12.17 18.73 -11.06
C SER A 82 11.63 18.14 -9.77
N CYS A 83 12.40 18.28 -8.69
CA CYS A 83 11.93 17.93 -7.35
C CYS A 83 10.61 18.64 -7.03
N LEU A 84 9.65 17.85 -6.55
CA LEU A 84 8.41 18.31 -5.93
C LEU A 84 8.72 19.09 -4.65
N SER A 85 7.77 19.93 -4.24
CA SER A 85 7.84 20.62 -2.94
C SER A 85 6.73 20.12 -2.02
N PRO A 86 7.02 19.65 -0.80
CA PRO A 86 5.98 19.22 0.14
C PRO A 86 4.97 20.33 0.46
N ALA A 87 5.39 21.60 0.39
CA ALA A 87 4.55 22.76 0.62
C ALA A 87 3.35 22.84 -0.33
N THR A 88 3.47 22.37 -1.58
CA THR A 88 2.33 22.36 -2.54
C THR A 88 1.24 21.38 -2.13
N PHE A 89 1.53 20.43 -1.24
CA PHE A 89 0.61 19.43 -0.71
C PHE A 89 0.15 19.76 0.73
N GLY A 90 0.46 20.97 1.21
CA GLY A 90 0.06 21.47 2.52
C GLY A 90 0.94 20.99 3.68
N PHE A 91 2.14 20.45 3.39
CA PHE A 91 3.12 20.19 4.44
C PHE A 91 3.85 21.47 4.83
N GLN A 92 4.21 21.55 6.11
CA GLN A 92 4.94 22.67 6.69
C GLN A 92 6.32 22.21 7.15
N PRO A 93 7.37 23.03 7.00
CA PRO A 93 8.67 22.69 7.57
C PRO A 93 8.58 22.73 9.09
N LEU A 94 9.12 21.70 9.75
CA LEU A 94 9.22 21.66 11.19
C LEU A 94 10.17 22.75 11.67
N SER A 95 9.73 23.57 12.61
CA SER A 95 10.52 24.65 13.20
C SER A 95 10.51 24.54 14.72
N LEU A 96 11.68 24.59 15.35
CA LEU A 96 11.80 24.56 16.82
C LEU A 96 11.62 25.95 17.44
N ASP A 97 11.89 27.02 16.69
CA ASP A 97 11.78 28.42 17.13
C ASP A 97 10.62 29.18 16.48
N GLY A 98 9.87 28.51 15.60
CA GLY A 98 8.77 29.08 14.81
C GLY A 98 9.22 30.01 13.68
N ARG A 99 10.53 30.10 13.39
CA ARG A 99 11.08 31.05 12.40
C ARG A 99 11.75 30.37 11.23
N ARG A 100 12.55 29.33 11.47
CA ARG A 100 13.32 28.65 10.43
C ARG A 100 13.09 27.15 10.45
N PRO A 101 13.16 26.47 9.29
CA PRO A 101 13.21 25.01 9.25
C PRO A 101 14.34 24.50 10.15
N ALA A 102 14.00 23.59 11.06
CA ALA A 102 14.95 22.95 11.93
C ALA A 102 15.77 21.93 11.12
N LYS A 103 17.09 21.91 11.36
CA LYS A 103 18.00 20.92 10.80
C LYS A 103 18.39 19.93 11.89
N PHE A 104 18.35 18.67 11.52
CA PHE A 104 18.77 17.54 12.33
C PHE A 104 19.86 16.79 11.57
N SER A 105 20.57 15.90 12.25
CA SER A 105 21.63 15.10 11.64
C SER A 105 21.39 13.61 11.87
N CYS A 106 21.86 12.76 10.98
CA CYS A 106 21.88 11.31 11.12
C CYS A 106 23.31 10.81 10.85
N PRO A 107 23.91 9.99 11.74
CA PRO A 107 25.20 9.39 11.46
C PRO A 107 25.03 8.36 10.36
N LEU A 108 25.57 8.67 9.17
CA LEU A 108 25.56 7.80 8.00
C LEU A 108 26.95 7.79 7.40
N ASP A 109 27.32 6.65 6.82
CA ASP A 109 28.65 6.40 6.28
C ASP A 109 29.74 6.68 7.32
N ASP A 110 30.63 7.65 7.07
CA ASP A 110 31.69 8.11 7.97
C ASP A 110 31.47 9.53 8.51
N HIS A 111 30.28 10.12 8.32
CA HIS A 111 30.00 11.51 8.67
C HIS A 111 28.56 11.71 9.18
N GLU A 112 28.15 12.97 9.36
CA GLU A 112 26.78 13.35 9.73
C GLU A 112 26.06 13.88 8.48
N VAL A 113 24.94 13.25 8.12
CA VAL A 113 24.06 13.72 7.05
C VAL A 113 22.96 14.59 7.65
N TRP A 114 22.81 15.81 7.15
CA TRP A 114 21.77 16.73 7.60
C TRP A 114 20.42 16.38 6.98
N PHE A 115 19.34 16.59 7.72
CA PHE A 115 18.00 16.48 7.18
C PHE A 115 17.07 17.52 7.81
N GLN A 116 16.08 17.93 7.05
CA GLN A 116 14.94 18.70 7.55
C GLN A 116 13.71 17.79 7.64
N VAL A 117 12.65 18.30 8.25
CA VAL A 117 11.40 17.56 8.41
C VAL A 117 10.24 18.40 7.93
N TRP A 118 9.39 17.79 7.14
CA TRP A 118 8.09 18.31 6.75
C TRP A 118 7.02 17.62 7.59
N PHE A 119 5.98 18.33 8.00
CA PHE A 119 4.85 17.73 8.70
C PHE A 119 3.51 18.23 8.17
N LYS A 120 2.50 17.38 8.31
CA LYS A 120 1.10 17.74 8.04
C LYS A 120 0.21 17.20 9.16
N ASP A 121 -0.63 18.08 9.68
CA ASP A 121 -1.64 17.74 10.68
C ASP A 121 -2.94 17.28 10.02
N TYR A 122 -3.48 16.20 10.58
CA TYR A 122 -4.86 15.79 10.45
C TYR A 122 -5.50 15.91 11.85
N PRO A 123 -6.84 15.89 11.98
CA PRO A 123 -7.51 16.12 13.27
C PRO A 123 -6.95 15.40 14.49
N SER A 124 -6.53 14.14 14.36
CA SER A 124 -5.93 13.36 15.47
C SER A 124 -4.63 12.65 15.11
N THR A 125 -4.03 12.96 13.96
CA THR A 125 -2.76 12.34 13.53
C THR A 125 -1.83 13.37 12.92
N ARG A 126 -0.53 13.13 13.00
CA ARG A 126 0.49 13.93 12.31
C ARG A 126 1.39 13.03 11.49
N LEU A 127 1.60 13.39 10.23
CA LEU A 127 2.57 12.73 9.35
C LEU A 127 3.84 13.59 9.25
N PHE A 128 4.98 13.01 9.57
CA PHE A 128 6.32 13.58 9.42
C PHE A 128 7.05 12.91 8.24
N LEU A 129 7.67 13.72 7.40
CA LEU A 129 8.50 13.28 6.27
C LEU A 129 9.90 13.88 6.39
N LEU A 130 10.91 13.02 6.43
CA LEU A 130 12.31 13.42 6.51
C LEU A 130 12.88 13.64 5.10
N ASP A 131 13.75 14.63 4.96
CA ASP A 131 14.25 15.12 3.67
C ASP A 131 15.73 15.54 3.79
N THR A 132 16.60 14.89 3.01
CA THR A 132 18.06 15.17 2.98
C THR A 132 18.45 16.13 1.87
N ASN A 133 17.52 16.62 1.06
CA ASN A 133 17.77 17.58 -0.02
C ASN A 133 18.07 18.98 0.53
N LEU A 134 19.27 19.13 1.11
CA LEU A 134 19.79 20.33 1.74
C LEU A 134 21.16 20.68 1.13
N SER A 135 21.42 21.97 0.95
CA SER A 135 22.72 22.47 0.47
C SER A 135 23.90 22.18 1.40
N ASP A 136 23.62 21.82 2.66
CA ASP A 136 24.62 21.47 3.68
C ASP A 136 25.19 20.06 3.46
N ASN A 137 24.51 19.26 2.64
CA ASN A 137 24.89 17.89 2.30
C ASN A 137 25.64 17.82 0.97
N SER A 138 26.44 16.76 0.79
CA SER A 138 26.99 16.43 -0.52
C SER A 138 25.88 16.09 -1.52
N GLU A 139 26.17 16.15 -2.83
CA GLU A 139 25.21 15.74 -3.85
C GLU A 139 24.78 14.28 -3.68
N VAL A 140 25.64 13.42 -3.15
CA VAL A 140 25.32 12.00 -2.89
C VAL A 140 24.31 11.88 -1.75
N ASP A 141 24.45 12.67 -0.68
CA ASP A 141 23.57 12.58 0.48
C ASP A 141 22.22 13.27 0.25
N GLN A 142 22.19 14.32 -0.58
CA GLN A 142 20.95 14.91 -1.07
C GLN A 142 20.08 13.86 -1.78
N LYS A 143 20.70 12.90 -2.47
CA LYS A 143 19.99 11.86 -3.22
C LYS A 143 19.40 10.74 -2.37
N ILE A 144 19.72 10.67 -1.08
CA ILE A 144 19.12 9.67 -0.17
C ILE A 144 17.59 9.75 -0.19
N THR A 145 17.01 10.95 -0.36
CA THR A 145 15.56 11.15 -0.46
C THR A 145 15.12 11.62 -1.85
N GLU A 146 15.83 11.22 -2.90
CA GLU A 146 15.47 11.53 -4.29
C GLU A 146 14.35 10.59 -4.78
N ASP A 147 14.61 9.28 -4.74
CA ASP A 147 13.73 8.24 -5.29
C ASP A 147 13.27 7.20 -4.25
N LEU A 148 12.01 6.78 -4.35
CA LEU A 148 11.45 5.67 -3.57
C LEU A 148 11.85 4.33 -4.21
N TYR A 149 12.39 3.42 -3.40
CA TYR A 149 12.97 2.15 -3.85
C TYR A 149 14.09 2.34 -4.86
N ASP A 150 15.11 3.10 -4.43
CA ASP A 150 16.34 3.30 -5.20
C ASP A 150 16.92 1.96 -5.68
N SER A 151 17.47 1.96 -6.89
CA SER A 151 18.15 0.80 -7.46
C SER A 151 19.47 0.47 -6.75
N ASP A 152 20.09 1.42 -6.06
CA ASP A 152 21.29 1.22 -5.26
C ASP A 152 20.94 0.71 -3.84
N PRO A 153 21.36 -0.53 -3.48
CA PRO A 153 21.12 -1.08 -2.16
C PRO A 153 21.75 -0.29 -1.00
N GLN A 154 22.85 0.43 -1.24
CA GLN A 154 23.44 1.29 -0.20
C GLN A 154 22.55 2.49 0.10
N THR A 155 22.03 3.16 -0.93
CA THR A 155 21.05 4.24 -0.77
C THR A 155 19.78 3.75 -0.08
N MET A 156 19.26 2.57 -0.44
CA MET A 156 18.15 1.95 0.28
C MET A 156 18.47 1.72 1.77
N LEU A 157 19.69 1.28 2.11
CA LEU A 157 20.09 1.10 3.50
C LEU A 157 20.15 2.46 4.23
N LYS A 158 20.73 3.49 3.62
CA LYS A 158 20.76 4.86 4.17
C LYS A 158 19.34 5.38 4.45
N GLN A 159 18.39 5.15 3.53
CA GLN A 159 16.98 5.51 3.72
C GLN A 159 16.38 4.84 4.97
N GLN A 160 16.64 3.54 5.17
CA GLN A 160 16.10 2.82 6.33
C GLN A 160 16.72 3.28 7.65
N VAL A 161 18.03 3.54 7.66
CA VAL A 161 18.73 4.09 8.83
C VAL A 161 18.23 5.50 9.15
N LEU A 162 18.11 6.37 8.13
CA LEU A 162 17.56 7.72 8.27
C LEU A 162 16.13 7.69 8.82
N LEU A 163 15.26 6.83 8.28
CA LEU A 163 13.89 6.69 8.78
C LEU A 163 13.88 6.31 10.27
N GLY A 164 14.70 5.33 10.68
CA GLY A 164 14.78 4.92 12.08
C GLY A 164 15.36 6.00 13.00
N PHE A 165 16.64 6.32 12.81
CA PHE A 165 17.39 7.24 13.68
C PHE A 165 16.85 8.66 13.63
N GLY A 166 16.52 9.15 12.43
CA GLY A 166 15.97 10.49 12.25
C GLY A 166 14.62 10.63 12.96
N SER A 167 13.71 9.68 12.78
CA SER A 167 12.38 9.75 13.40
C SER A 167 12.41 9.69 14.92
N ILE A 168 13.29 8.88 15.52
CA ILE A 168 13.47 8.89 16.98
C ILE A 168 14.00 10.25 17.45
N LYS A 169 14.93 10.87 16.72
CA LYS A 169 15.40 12.24 17.01
C LYS A 169 14.26 13.27 16.95
N ILE A 170 13.31 13.10 16.02
CA ILE A 170 12.11 13.96 15.93
C ILE A 170 11.13 13.74 17.07
N LEU A 171 10.84 12.49 17.45
CA LEU A 171 9.99 12.21 18.61
C LEU A 171 10.50 12.93 19.87
N ARG A 172 11.82 12.88 20.11
CA ARG A 172 12.45 13.59 21.24
C ARG A 172 12.33 15.10 21.13
N SER A 173 12.63 15.68 19.95
CA SER A 173 12.58 17.13 19.76
C SER A 173 11.16 17.71 19.92
N GLN A 174 10.15 16.89 19.65
CA GLN A 174 8.73 17.22 19.79
C GLN A 174 8.14 16.84 21.16
N ASN A 175 8.97 16.32 22.09
CA ASN A 175 8.53 15.79 23.39
C ASN A 175 7.41 14.73 23.28
N LEU A 176 7.42 13.93 22.21
CA LEU A 176 6.47 12.85 21.99
C LEU A 176 7.02 11.56 22.59
N SER A 177 6.22 10.92 23.44
CA SER A 177 6.55 9.64 24.08
C SER A 177 5.55 8.56 23.65
N PRO A 178 5.83 7.84 22.55
CA PRO A 178 4.99 6.73 22.10
C PRO A 178 4.92 5.62 23.14
N ALA A 179 3.72 5.05 23.33
CA ALA A 179 3.55 3.80 24.05
C ALA A 179 3.86 2.59 23.15
N VAL A 180 3.67 2.75 21.85
CA VAL A 180 3.87 1.71 20.85
C VAL A 180 4.58 2.28 19.63
N TYR A 181 5.57 1.56 19.13
CA TYR A 181 6.23 1.77 17.84
C TYR A 181 5.78 0.67 16.88
N HIS A 182 4.93 1.02 15.91
CA HIS A 182 4.47 0.11 14.87
C HIS A 182 5.34 0.25 13.62
N LEU A 183 6.14 -0.79 13.40
CA LEU A 183 7.09 -0.93 12.31
C LEU A 183 6.45 -1.67 11.13
N ASN A 184 6.13 -0.94 10.05
CA ASN A 184 5.46 -1.50 8.88
C ASN A 184 6.49 -2.02 7.87
N GLU A 185 6.73 -3.34 7.86
CA GLU A 185 7.73 -4.05 7.04
C GLU A 185 9.20 -3.83 7.48
N GLY A 186 10.08 -4.76 7.06
CA GLY A 186 11.51 -4.82 7.42
C GLY A 186 12.28 -3.52 7.18
N HIS A 187 11.85 -2.68 6.23
CA HIS A 187 12.49 -1.41 5.95
C HIS A 187 12.40 -0.37 7.07
N THR A 188 11.64 -0.65 8.13
CA THR A 188 11.53 0.20 9.33
C THR A 188 12.38 -0.29 10.50
N ALA A 189 13.09 -1.42 10.35
CA ALA A 189 13.70 -2.16 11.45
C ALA A 189 14.83 -1.40 12.18
N PHE A 190 15.53 -0.48 11.51
CA PHE A 190 16.58 0.32 12.17
C PHE A 190 16.05 1.29 13.24
N THR A 191 14.73 1.49 13.32
CA THR A 191 14.08 2.14 14.47
C THR A 191 14.38 1.39 15.78
N ILE A 192 14.47 0.05 15.74
CA ILE A 192 14.80 -0.78 16.90
C ILE A 192 16.22 -0.45 17.40
N LEU A 193 17.18 -0.30 16.48
CA LEU A 193 18.56 0.06 16.82
C LEU A 193 18.66 1.47 17.39
N ALA A 194 17.91 2.43 16.84
CA ALA A 194 17.84 3.80 17.35
C ALA A 194 17.27 3.86 18.79
N LEU A 195 16.26 3.05 19.10
CA LEU A 195 15.73 2.89 20.46
C LEU A 195 16.73 2.21 21.41
N ALA A 196 17.43 1.18 20.93
CA ALA A 196 18.47 0.51 21.72
C ALA A 196 19.64 1.46 22.02
N GLN A 197 20.02 2.34 21.09
CA GLN A 197 21.03 3.37 21.34
C GLN A 197 20.59 4.32 22.47
N ASP A 198 19.33 4.70 22.53
CA ASP A 198 18.77 5.49 23.64
C ASP A 198 18.90 4.78 24.98
N TYR A 199 18.58 3.48 24.99
CA TYR A 199 18.71 2.66 26.17
C TYR A 199 20.17 2.58 26.64
N LEU A 200 21.11 2.33 25.72
CA LEU A 200 22.55 2.24 26.01
C LEU A 200 23.12 3.57 26.49
N THR A 201 22.65 4.70 25.97
CA THR A 201 23.06 6.04 26.45
C THR A 201 22.72 6.24 27.92
N LYS A 202 21.60 5.68 28.39
CA LYS A 202 21.17 5.71 29.79
C LYS A 202 21.79 4.59 30.63
N ASN A 203 22.21 3.50 29.99
CA ASN A 203 22.73 2.28 30.62
C ASN A 203 24.04 1.85 29.94
N PRO A 204 25.15 2.59 30.11
CA PRO A 204 26.36 2.43 29.30
C PRO A 204 27.09 1.09 29.49
N THR A 205 26.77 0.34 30.55
CA THR A 205 27.35 -0.98 30.82
C THR A 205 26.53 -2.14 30.26
N SER A 206 25.35 -1.89 29.68
CA SER A 206 24.52 -2.93 29.09
C SER A 206 25.06 -3.36 27.72
N SER A 207 24.83 -4.63 27.36
CA SER A 207 25.13 -5.13 26.01
C SER A 207 24.07 -4.67 25.00
N LEU A 208 24.40 -4.73 23.71
CA LEU A 208 23.42 -4.47 22.64
C LEU A 208 22.21 -5.41 22.75
N THR A 209 22.44 -6.71 22.99
CA THR A 209 21.35 -7.69 23.14
C THR A 209 20.38 -7.30 24.25
N THR A 210 20.90 -6.95 25.44
CA THR A 210 20.06 -6.50 26.55
C THR A 210 19.28 -5.22 26.20
N ALA A 211 19.90 -4.28 25.49
CA ALA A 211 19.22 -3.07 25.06
C ALA A 211 18.07 -3.36 24.07
N LEU A 212 18.32 -4.22 23.07
CA LEU A 212 17.31 -4.64 22.09
C LEU A 212 16.14 -5.38 22.75
N GLU A 213 16.43 -6.31 23.66
CA GLU A 213 15.41 -7.01 24.45
C GLU A 213 14.60 -6.03 25.29
N SER A 214 15.23 -5.04 25.92
CA SER A 214 14.57 -4.06 26.78
C SER A 214 13.57 -3.19 26.00
N VAL A 215 13.94 -2.73 24.80
CA VAL A 215 13.07 -1.86 23.98
C VAL A 215 11.97 -2.62 23.26
N SER A 216 12.17 -3.94 23.00
CA SER A 216 11.24 -4.79 22.24
C SER A 216 9.80 -4.79 22.78
N SER A 217 9.63 -4.59 24.09
CA SER A 217 8.33 -4.52 24.78
C SER A 217 7.39 -3.44 24.27
N SER A 218 7.93 -2.40 23.62
CA SER A 218 7.18 -1.28 23.03
C SER A 218 7.04 -1.37 21.51
N ILE A 219 7.58 -2.42 20.89
CA ILE A 219 7.71 -2.51 19.43
C ILE A 219 6.78 -3.59 18.89
N VAL A 220 5.97 -3.23 17.91
CA VAL A 220 5.15 -4.17 17.15
C VAL A 220 5.43 -4.04 15.67
N ALA A 221 5.18 -5.09 14.89
CA ALA A 221 5.48 -5.06 13.48
C ALA A 221 4.41 -5.72 12.61
N THR A 222 4.28 -5.25 11.37
CA THR A 222 3.49 -5.93 10.34
C THR A 222 4.38 -6.38 9.19
N LYS A 223 4.34 -7.67 8.87
CA LYS A 223 5.01 -8.25 7.69
C LYS A 223 4.03 -8.29 6.52
N HIS A 224 4.43 -7.80 5.36
CA HIS A 224 3.62 -7.81 4.12
C HIS A 224 4.14 -8.81 3.09
N THR A 225 5.41 -9.18 3.21
CA THR A 225 6.12 -10.04 2.26
C THR A 225 5.81 -11.53 2.46
N ILE A 226 5.43 -12.24 1.39
CA ILE A 226 5.28 -13.70 1.38
C ILE A 226 6.59 -14.43 1.05
N LEU A 227 7.29 -13.97 0.00
CA LEU A 227 8.43 -14.69 -0.56
C LEU A 227 9.61 -14.72 0.42
N THR A 228 10.18 -15.91 0.61
CA THR A 228 11.44 -16.11 1.33
C THR A 228 12.54 -15.34 0.60
N GLY A 229 13.10 -14.30 1.24
CA GLY A 229 14.10 -13.40 0.64
C GLY A 229 13.59 -12.01 0.26
N GLY A 230 12.30 -11.71 0.43
CA GLY A 230 11.84 -10.33 0.31
C GLY A 230 12.24 -9.48 1.53
N GLY A 231 12.61 -8.22 1.25
CA GLY A 231 13.28 -7.34 2.20
C GLY A 231 14.77 -7.19 1.86
N LEU A 232 15.48 -6.36 2.63
CA LEU A 232 16.90 -6.07 2.38
C LEU A 232 17.79 -7.10 3.07
N HIS A 233 18.65 -7.76 2.28
CA HIS A 233 19.69 -8.69 2.72
C HIS A 233 21.07 -8.05 2.50
N LEU A 234 21.82 -7.89 3.58
CA LEU A 234 23.05 -7.10 3.58
C LEU A 234 24.24 -7.97 3.92
N GLU A 235 25.30 -7.83 3.12
CA GLU A 235 26.63 -8.28 3.52
C GLU A 235 27.21 -7.35 4.59
N LYS A 236 28.17 -7.87 5.35
CA LYS A 236 28.69 -7.22 6.55
C LYS A 236 29.44 -5.92 6.24
N ASP A 237 30.14 -5.88 5.11
CA ASP A 237 30.84 -4.71 4.57
C ASP A 237 29.86 -3.57 4.21
N LYS A 238 28.73 -3.87 3.57
CA LYS A 238 27.68 -2.88 3.25
C LYS A 238 27.05 -2.31 4.51
N LEU A 239 26.77 -3.16 5.50
CA LEU A 239 26.26 -2.71 6.80
C LEU A 239 27.27 -1.81 7.52
N GLN A 240 28.55 -2.20 7.51
CA GLN A 240 29.63 -1.41 8.10
C GLN A 240 29.82 -0.07 7.41
N SER A 241 29.76 -0.06 6.07
CA SER A 241 29.90 1.15 5.25
C SER A 241 28.91 2.20 5.72
N VAL A 242 27.61 1.89 5.73
CA VAL A 242 26.56 2.86 6.07
C VAL A 242 26.49 3.20 7.56
N LEU A 243 26.84 2.27 8.45
CA LEU A 243 26.80 2.50 9.90
C LEU A 243 28.15 2.90 10.50
N GLY A 244 29.17 3.22 9.70
CA GLY A 244 30.55 3.45 10.15
C GLY A 244 30.67 4.52 11.25
N SER A 245 30.05 5.67 11.03
CA SER A 245 29.97 6.81 11.95
C SER A 245 29.24 6.45 13.26
N PHE A 246 28.13 5.71 13.15
CA PHE A 246 27.37 5.22 14.29
C PHE A 246 28.17 4.19 15.12
N LEU A 247 28.80 3.21 14.48
CA LEU A 247 29.60 2.18 15.15
C LEU A 247 30.83 2.79 15.82
N SER A 248 31.48 3.77 15.18
CA SER A 248 32.66 4.45 15.72
C SER A 248 32.36 5.35 16.92
N SER A 249 31.13 5.89 17.00
CA SER A 249 30.67 6.75 18.09
C SER A 249 30.00 5.99 19.25
N THR A 250 29.89 4.66 19.16
CA THR A 250 29.24 3.83 20.17
C THR A 250 30.13 2.66 20.60
N HIS A 251 29.76 1.97 21.67
CA HIS A 251 30.43 0.72 22.09
C HIS A 251 29.85 -0.52 21.38
N ILE A 252 29.08 -0.34 20.31
CA ILE A 252 28.42 -1.43 19.59
C ILE A 252 29.38 -2.03 18.58
N SER A 253 29.70 -3.32 18.73
CA SER A 253 30.46 -4.07 17.74
C SER A 253 29.61 -4.35 16.50
N LEU A 254 30.23 -4.24 15.32
CA LEU A 254 29.62 -4.67 14.05
C LEU A 254 29.21 -6.15 14.10
N ASP A 255 30.04 -7.00 14.70
CA ASP A 255 29.80 -8.45 14.79
C ASP A 255 28.58 -8.74 15.65
N ASP A 256 28.46 -8.04 16.77
CA ASP A 256 27.34 -8.18 17.68
C ASP A 256 26.05 -7.73 17.01
N LEU A 257 26.07 -6.59 16.31
CA LEU A 257 24.91 -6.09 15.55
C LEU A 257 24.54 -7.03 14.40
N PHE A 258 25.53 -7.47 13.62
CA PHE A 258 25.30 -8.32 12.46
C PHE A 258 24.59 -9.62 12.87
N ALA A 259 25.06 -10.25 13.97
CA ALA A 259 24.45 -11.46 14.53
C ALA A 259 22.97 -11.28 14.92
N GLN A 260 22.51 -10.06 15.19
CA GLN A 260 21.12 -9.80 15.56
C GLN A 260 20.13 -9.91 14.39
N GLY A 261 20.59 -9.67 13.16
CA GLY A 261 19.76 -9.80 11.95
C GLY A 261 20.02 -11.06 11.13
N THR A 262 20.99 -11.88 11.53
CA THR A 262 21.36 -13.11 10.82
C THR A 262 20.35 -14.24 11.04
N HIS A 263 20.00 -14.94 9.95
CA HIS A 263 19.28 -16.22 10.00
C HIS A 263 20.27 -17.39 10.08
N PRO A 264 20.03 -18.44 10.89
CA PRO A 264 20.92 -19.60 10.96
C PRO A 264 21.20 -20.27 9.62
N SER A 265 20.20 -20.32 8.72
CA SER A 265 20.35 -20.88 7.37
C SER A 265 21.06 -19.95 6.37
N HIS A 266 21.23 -18.67 6.70
CA HIS A 266 21.90 -17.68 5.84
C HIS A 266 22.88 -16.83 6.66
N PRO A 267 23.95 -17.45 7.22
CA PRO A 267 24.83 -16.83 8.20
C PRO A 267 25.66 -15.66 7.67
N THR A 268 25.75 -15.52 6.35
CA THR A 268 26.55 -14.52 5.65
C THR A 268 25.81 -13.21 5.39
N THR A 269 24.52 -13.11 5.74
CA THR A 269 23.70 -11.93 5.47
C THR A 269 22.96 -11.46 6.72
N PHE A 270 22.84 -10.13 6.87
CA PHE A 270 21.92 -9.48 7.78
C PHE A 270 20.59 -9.25 7.07
N SER A 271 19.49 -9.75 7.63
CA SER A 271 18.15 -9.51 7.11
C SER A 271 17.41 -8.54 8.02
N THR A 272 16.95 -7.43 7.42
CA THR A 272 16.12 -6.42 8.08
C THR A 272 14.79 -6.99 8.57
N THR A 273 14.20 -7.91 7.81
CA THR A 273 12.98 -8.64 8.21
C THR A 273 13.22 -9.54 9.43
N ASN A 274 14.33 -10.27 9.48
CA ASN A 274 14.64 -11.10 10.65
C ASN A 274 14.93 -10.26 11.89
N PHE A 275 15.66 -9.15 11.72
CA PHE A 275 15.91 -8.20 12.80
C PHE A 275 14.59 -7.62 13.34
N LEU A 276 13.68 -7.22 12.44
CA LEU A 276 12.34 -6.75 12.78
C LEU A 276 11.56 -7.78 13.62
N LEU A 277 11.46 -9.01 13.11
CA LEU A 277 10.66 -10.05 13.75
C LEU A 277 11.24 -10.48 15.10
N ARG A 278 12.57 -10.49 15.26
CA ARG A 278 13.25 -10.89 16.50
C ARG A 278 12.99 -9.92 17.66
N PHE A 279 12.90 -8.62 17.39
CA PHE A 279 12.80 -7.58 18.44
C PHE A 279 11.46 -6.85 18.45
N SER A 280 10.43 -7.44 17.86
CA SER A 280 9.04 -6.98 18.01
C SER A 280 8.32 -7.88 19.00
N THR A 281 7.68 -7.31 20.03
CA THR A 281 6.93 -8.12 21.02
C THR A 281 5.75 -8.85 20.39
N ARG A 282 5.13 -8.26 19.36
CA ARG A 282 4.04 -8.87 18.60
C ARG A 282 4.16 -8.51 17.13
N THR A 283 3.86 -9.48 16.28
CA THR A 283 3.96 -9.35 14.84
C THR A 283 2.65 -9.76 14.18
N SER A 284 2.23 -9.06 13.13
CA SER A 284 1.03 -9.40 12.36
C SER A 284 1.33 -9.68 10.90
N GLY A 285 0.58 -10.64 10.34
CA GLY A 285 0.40 -10.80 8.90
C GLY A 285 -0.86 -10.06 8.44
N VAL A 286 -0.92 -9.78 7.14
CA VAL A 286 -1.94 -8.92 6.51
C VAL A 286 -3.20 -9.62 6.00
N SER A 287 -3.31 -10.92 6.25
CA SER A 287 -4.49 -11.76 5.97
C SER A 287 -4.36 -13.06 6.76
N LEU A 288 -5.47 -13.80 6.88
CA LEU A 288 -5.42 -15.16 7.43
C LEU A 288 -4.56 -16.07 6.56
N ALA A 289 -4.76 -16.01 5.23
CA ALA A 289 -4.00 -16.80 4.27
C ALA A 289 -2.49 -16.57 4.40
N HIS A 290 -2.07 -15.30 4.53
CA HIS A 290 -0.67 -14.95 4.67
C HIS A 290 -0.07 -15.50 5.97
N ALA A 291 -0.73 -15.34 7.11
CA ALA A 291 -0.23 -15.87 8.38
C ALA A 291 -0.10 -17.41 8.35
N LEU A 292 -1.06 -18.11 7.73
CA LEU A 292 -1.01 -19.56 7.55
C LEU A 292 0.12 -19.98 6.60
N SER A 293 0.30 -19.29 5.47
CA SER A 293 1.39 -19.55 4.53
C SER A 293 2.75 -19.31 5.16
N GLU A 294 2.91 -18.23 5.93
CA GLU A 294 4.13 -17.96 6.68
C GLU A 294 4.43 -19.08 7.66
N LYS A 295 3.43 -19.55 8.41
CA LYS A 295 3.60 -20.63 9.39
C LYS A 295 3.97 -21.98 8.76
N LYS A 296 3.57 -22.23 7.51
CA LYS A 296 3.99 -23.41 6.75
C LYS A 296 5.47 -23.37 6.38
N ILE A 297 5.98 -22.19 5.99
CA ILE A 297 7.38 -22.01 5.58
C ILE A 297 8.29 -21.85 6.81
N HIS A 298 7.81 -21.13 7.83
CA HIS A 298 8.50 -20.81 9.07
C HIS A 298 7.67 -21.32 10.26
N PRO A 299 7.85 -22.59 10.71
CA PRO A 299 7.01 -23.22 11.73
C PRO A 299 6.92 -22.49 13.07
N HIS A 300 7.96 -21.71 13.41
CA HIS A 300 8.03 -20.89 14.62
C HIS A 300 7.39 -19.51 14.47
N SER A 301 6.85 -19.18 13.30
CA SER A 301 6.19 -17.91 13.08
C SER A 301 4.92 -17.79 13.93
N GLU A 302 4.81 -16.65 14.60
CA GLU A 302 3.68 -16.28 15.46
C GLU A 302 2.90 -15.08 14.89
N LEU A 303 2.94 -14.88 13.57
CA LEU A 303 2.19 -13.79 12.93
C LEU A 303 0.70 -13.87 13.28
N ILE A 304 0.22 -12.83 13.95
CA ILE A 304 -1.20 -12.65 14.25
C ILE A 304 -1.90 -12.28 12.94
N PRO A 305 -2.94 -13.02 12.49
CA PRO A 305 -3.66 -12.66 11.28
C PRO A 305 -4.51 -11.42 11.55
N ILE A 306 -4.07 -10.28 11.03
CA ILE A 306 -4.81 -9.03 11.03
C ILE A 306 -5.00 -8.63 9.58
N THR A 307 -6.11 -9.05 9.00
CA THR A 307 -6.44 -8.78 7.60
C THR A 307 -6.44 -7.28 7.32
N ASN A 308 -5.91 -6.85 6.18
CA ASN A 308 -5.94 -5.45 5.76
C ASN A 308 -7.37 -4.91 5.63
N GLY A 309 -7.47 -3.58 5.48
CA GLY A 309 -8.73 -2.91 5.20
C GLY A 309 -8.55 -1.75 4.24
N VAL A 310 -9.68 -1.13 3.89
CA VAL A 310 -9.74 0.05 3.04
C VAL A 310 -10.49 1.18 3.73
N ASN A 311 -10.06 2.41 3.49
CA ASN A 311 -10.74 3.60 4.00
C ASN A 311 -12.09 3.79 3.27
N GLN A 312 -13.20 3.54 3.98
CA GLN A 312 -14.53 3.58 3.35
C GLN A 312 -14.84 4.97 2.77
N SER A 313 -14.57 6.04 3.52
CA SER A 313 -14.88 7.41 3.08
C SER A 313 -14.10 7.85 1.84
N ARG A 314 -12.89 7.30 1.65
CA ARG A 314 -12.02 7.61 0.51
C ARG A 314 -12.36 6.82 -0.74
N TRP A 315 -12.76 5.55 -0.56
CA TRP A 315 -12.88 4.60 -1.66
C TRP A 315 -14.32 4.33 -2.08
N GLN A 316 -15.32 4.61 -1.23
CA GLN A 316 -16.73 4.47 -1.58
C GLN A 316 -17.26 5.76 -2.20
N ALA A 317 -17.64 5.71 -3.48
CA ALA A 317 -18.11 6.88 -4.22
C ALA A 317 -19.46 7.42 -3.74
N VAL A 318 -20.33 6.54 -3.23
CA VAL A 318 -21.63 6.90 -2.65
C VAL A 318 -21.71 6.35 -1.23
N PRO A 319 -21.78 7.20 -0.19
CA PRO A 319 -21.84 6.75 1.19
C PRO A 319 -23.02 5.81 1.44
N HIS A 320 -22.80 4.75 2.22
CA HIS A 320 -23.84 3.78 2.63
C HIS A 320 -24.58 3.15 1.44
N MET A 321 -23.85 2.82 0.38
CA MET A 321 -24.40 2.29 -0.87
C MET A 321 -25.23 1.00 -0.66
N SER A 322 -24.89 0.18 0.35
CA SER A 322 -25.64 -1.02 0.73
C SER A 322 -27.05 -0.75 1.27
N ALA A 323 -27.35 0.49 1.70
CA ALA A 323 -28.64 0.88 2.25
C ALA A 323 -29.60 1.48 1.20
N LEU A 324 -29.11 1.76 -0.02
CA LEU A 324 -29.94 2.27 -1.11
C LEU A 324 -30.95 1.23 -1.58
N ASN A 325 -32.14 1.65 -2.02
CA ASN A 325 -33.04 0.74 -2.73
C ASN A 325 -32.43 0.32 -4.08
N ASP A 326 -33.00 -0.71 -4.72
CA ASP A 326 -32.46 -1.30 -5.94
C ASP A 326 -32.33 -0.32 -7.12
N SER A 327 -33.30 0.58 -7.27
CA SER A 327 -33.28 1.60 -8.33
C SER A 327 -32.17 2.62 -8.12
N ASP A 328 -32.04 3.14 -6.89
CA ASP A 328 -31.02 4.11 -6.53
C ASP A 328 -29.61 3.51 -6.56
N LEU A 329 -29.46 2.24 -6.12
CA LEU A 329 -28.21 1.50 -6.19
C LEU A 329 -27.76 1.35 -7.65
N TRP A 330 -28.66 0.91 -8.53
CA TRP A 330 -28.36 0.74 -9.95
C TRP A 330 -28.06 2.08 -10.64
N ALA A 331 -28.81 3.13 -10.30
CA ALA A 331 -28.60 4.48 -10.83
C ALA A 331 -27.24 5.05 -10.40
N ALA A 332 -26.87 4.89 -9.13
CA ALA A 332 -25.56 5.28 -8.60
C ALA A 332 -24.42 4.56 -9.32
N HIS A 333 -24.54 3.24 -9.50
CA HIS A 333 -23.58 2.44 -10.23
C HIS A 333 -23.39 2.89 -11.67
N LYS A 334 -24.49 3.02 -12.44
CA LYS A 334 -24.44 3.51 -13.83
C LYS A 334 -23.81 4.89 -13.93
N LYS A 335 -24.10 5.79 -12.99
CA LYS A 335 -23.49 7.13 -12.94
C LYS A 335 -21.98 7.05 -12.71
N ASN A 336 -21.51 6.24 -11.76
CA ASN A 336 -20.06 6.09 -11.51
C ASN A 336 -19.35 5.42 -12.69
N LYS A 337 -19.98 4.44 -13.34
CA LYS A 337 -19.49 3.82 -14.57
C LYS A 337 -19.35 4.84 -15.71
N GLN A 338 -20.34 5.71 -15.91
CA GLN A 338 -20.23 6.80 -16.89
C GLN A 338 -19.06 7.72 -16.55
N LEU A 339 -18.93 8.17 -15.29
CA LEU A 339 -17.83 9.03 -14.85
C LEU A 339 -16.44 8.38 -15.03
N MET A 340 -16.35 7.07 -14.83
CA MET A 340 -15.14 6.31 -15.12
C MET A 340 -14.84 6.33 -16.62
N ILE A 341 -15.81 6.02 -17.48
CA ILE A 341 -15.64 6.01 -18.93
C ILE A 341 -15.27 7.39 -19.47
N ASP A 342 -15.93 8.46 -19.02
CA ASP A 342 -15.62 9.84 -19.42
C ASP A 342 -14.17 10.20 -19.06
N TYR A 343 -13.73 9.81 -17.85
CA TYR A 343 -12.35 10.02 -17.41
C TYR A 343 -11.36 9.24 -18.29
N LEU A 344 -11.64 7.97 -18.57
CA LEU A 344 -10.81 7.11 -19.41
C LEU A 344 -10.73 7.64 -20.86
N GLN A 345 -11.82 8.17 -21.40
CA GLN A 345 -11.84 8.84 -22.70
C GLN A 345 -10.97 10.09 -22.69
N GLY A 346 -11.03 10.90 -21.64
CA GLY A 346 -10.17 12.07 -21.48
C GLY A 346 -8.67 11.72 -21.42
N GLN A 347 -8.31 10.56 -20.87
CA GLN A 347 -6.92 10.11 -20.77
C GLN A 347 -6.39 9.43 -22.04
N SER A 348 -7.23 8.66 -22.75
CA SER A 348 -6.80 7.80 -23.86
C SER A 348 -7.26 8.26 -25.25
N GLY A 349 -8.24 9.16 -25.32
CA GLY A 349 -8.98 9.49 -26.54
C GLY A 349 -9.96 8.41 -27.00
N GLN A 350 -9.99 7.23 -26.35
CA GLN A 350 -10.85 6.11 -26.72
C GLN A 350 -12.11 6.08 -25.84
N SER A 351 -13.28 5.96 -26.47
CA SER A 351 -14.54 5.86 -25.74
C SER A 351 -14.98 4.41 -25.61
N LEU A 352 -15.28 4.02 -24.37
CA LEU A 352 -15.98 2.79 -24.04
C LEU A 352 -17.50 3.03 -24.03
N ASP A 353 -18.30 1.96 -24.04
CA ASP A 353 -19.77 2.04 -24.00
C ASP A 353 -20.27 1.82 -22.56
N PRO A 354 -20.99 2.78 -21.94
CA PRO A 354 -21.50 2.65 -20.58
C PRO A 354 -22.57 1.57 -20.40
N THR A 355 -23.21 1.11 -21.49
CA THR A 355 -24.25 0.07 -21.43
C THR A 355 -23.68 -1.35 -21.37
N ILE A 356 -22.42 -1.53 -21.78
CA ILE A 356 -21.76 -2.84 -21.91
C ILE A 356 -21.04 -3.23 -20.63
N LEU A 357 -21.15 -4.50 -20.22
CA LEU A 357 -20.40 -5.09 -19.10
C LEU A 357 -18.90 -4.75 -19.18
N THR A 358 -18.38 -4.09 -18.15
CA THR A 358 -17.00 -3.61 -18.07
C THR A 358 -16.22 -4.40 -17.02
N VAL A 359 -15.27 -5.20 -17.49
CA VAL A 359 -14.33 -5.96 -16.66
C VAL A 359 -13.05 -5.15 -16.48
N VAL A 360 -12.68 -4.87 -15.24
CA VAL A 360 -11.48 -4.09 -14.93
C VAL A 360 -10.41 -4.98 -14.30
N TRP A 361 -9.22 -4.98 -14.88
CA TRP A 361 -8.00 -5.47 -14.26
C TRP A 361 -7.09 -4.27 -14.02
N ALA A 362 -6.75 -3.96 -12.76
CA ALA A 362 -5.91 -2.79 -12.49
C ALA A 362 -4.92 -2.96 -11.33
N ARG A 363 -3.65 -3.23 -11.66
CA ARG A 363 -2.57 -3.54 -10.70
C ARG A 363 -1.20 -3.25 -11.33
N ARG A 364 -0.13 -3.24 -10.53
CA ARG A 364 1.25 -3.21 -11.05
C ARG A 364 1.47 -4.36 -12.05
N PHE A 365 2.15 -4.10 -13.16
CA PHE A 365 2.49 -5.12 -14.16
C PHE A 365 3.68 -5.94 -13.68
N THR A 366 3.40 -7.06 -13.01
CA THR A 366 4.39 -8.04 -12.56
C THR A 366 3.91 -9.44 -12.96
N SER A 367 4.84 -10.35 -13.26
CA SER A 367 4.53 -11.69 -13.79
C SER A 367 3.59 -12.50 -12.90
N TYR A 368 3.83 -12.51 -11.59
CA TYR A 368 2.97 -13.26 -10.66
C TYR A 368 1.52 -12.76 -10.62
N LYS A 369 1.23 -11.52 -11.04
CA LYS A 369 -0.14 -10.98 -11.09
C LYS A 369 -0.91 -11.39 -12.35
N ARG A 370 -0.23 -12.02 -13.31
CA ARG A 370 -0.75 -12.50 -14.61
C ARG A 370 -1.68 -11.50 -15.33
N PRO A 371 -1.26 -10.24 -15.57
CA PRO A 371 -1.98 -9.28 -16.41
C PRO A 371 -2.28 -9.76 -17.84
N ASP A 372 -1.42 -10.63 -18.36
CA ASP A 372 -1.51 -11.19 -19.70
C ASP A 372 -2.43 -12.41 -19.80
N LEU A 373 -2.99 -12.90 -18.68
CA LEU A 373 -3.83 -14.09 -18.66
C LEU A 373 -5.04 -13.99 -19.60
N LEU A 374 -5.60 -12.79 -19.73
CA LEU A 374 -6.67 -12.52 -20.69
C LEU A 374 -6.21 -12.78 -22.13
N PHE A 375 -4.94 -12.57 -22.47
CA PHE A 375 -4.45 -12.72 -23.84
C PHE A 375 -3.99 -14.15 -24.18
N ASN A 376 -4.07 -15.10 -23.25
CA ASN A 376 -3.67 -16.48 -23.50
C ASN A 376 -4.52 -17.20 -24.56
N ASN A 377 -5.75 -16.73 -24.80
CA ASN A 377 -6.60 -17.22 -25.88
C ASN A 377 -7.20 -16.03 -26.65
N LEU A 378 -6.44 -15.55 -27.64
CA LEU A 378 -6.82 -14.38 -28.42
C LEU A 378 -8.07 -14.59 -29.27
N ASP A 379 -8.37 -15.81 -29.68
CA ASP A 379 -9.53 -16.09 -30.53
C ASP A 379 -10.83 -15.98 -29.72
N GLU A 380 -10.86 -16.53 -28.50
CA GLU A 380 -12.00 -16.33 -27.57
C GLU A 380 -12.14 -14.86 -27.16
N LEU A 381 -11.02 -14.18 -26.87
CA LEU A 381 -11.03 -12.74 -26.58
C LEU A 381 -11.63 -11.93 -27.74
N THR A 382 -11.24 -12.28 -28.97
CA THR A 382 -11.74 -11.62 -30.19
C THR A 382 -13.22 -11.90 -30.40
N ASN A 383 -13.67 -13.14 -30.19
CA ASN A 383 -15.08 -13.52 -30.34
C ASN A 383 -15.97 -12.73 -29.37
N MET A 384 -15.61 -12.67 -28.08
CA MET A 384 -16.39 -11.96 -27.06
C MET A 384 -16.39 -10.43 -27.24
N THR A 385 -15.30 -9.85 -27.77
CA THR A 385 -15.19 -8.39 -27.91
C THR A 385 -15.72 -7.89 -29.25
N LYS A 386 -15.65 -8.69 -30.33
CA LYS A 386 -16.04 -8.25 -31.68
C LYS A 386 -17.30 -8.89 -32.23
N LEU A 387 -17.40 -10.22 -32.18
CA LEU A 387 -18.45 -10.97 -32.88
C LEU A 387 -19.74 -11.03 -32.07
N LEU A 388 -19.63 -11.09 -30.74
CA LEU A 388 -20.74 -11.09 -29.78
C LEU A 388 -20.47 -10.03 -28.71
N PRO A 389 -20.56 -8.72 -29.02
CA PRO A 389 -20.05 -7.66 -28.15
C PRO A 389 -20.88 -7.52 -26.88
N ALA A 390 -20.62 -8.39 -25.91
CA ALA A 390 -21.28 -8.45 -24.62
C ALA A 390 -20.38 -7.93 -23.49
N VAL A 391 -19.08 -7.72 -23.75
CA VAL A 391 -18.11 -7.32 -22.73
C VAL A 391 -17.06 -6.37 -23.31
N GLN A 392 -16.56 -5.47 -22.45
CA GLN A 392 -15.39 -4.63 -22.70
C GLN A 392 -14.43 -4.71 -21.51
N PHE A 393 -13.16 -4.46 -21.75
CA PHE A 393 -12.09 -4.61 -20.76
C PHE A 393 -11.34 -3.31 -20.54
N VAL A 394 -11.00 -3.02 -19.29
CA VAL A 394 -10.02 -2.00 -18.93
C VAL A 394 -8.86 -2.68 -18.23
N ILE A 395 -7.67 -2.55 -18.80
CA ILE A 395 -6.43 -3.05 -18.22
C ILE A 395 -5.58 -1.84 -17.90
N ALA A 396 -5.37 -1.58 -16.61
CA ALA A 396 -4.59 -0.44 -16.16
C ALA A 396 -3.48 -0.88 -15.20
N GLY A 397 -2.38 -0.16 -15.19
CA GLY A 397 -1.29 -0.51 -14.30
C GLY A 397 -0.08 0.33 -14.58
N GLN A 398 0.95 0.07 -13.80
CA GLN A 398 2.25 0.69 -14.00
C GLN A 398 3.32 -0.38 -13.95
N THR A 399 4.33 -0.23 -14.81
CA THR A 399 5.55 -1.01 -14.76
C THR A 399 6.54 -0.31 -13.84
N ASN A 400 7.43 -1.08 -13.22
CA ASN A 400 8.59 -0.49 -12.57
C ASN A 400 9.72 -0.43 -13.61
N PRO A 401 10.41 0.71 -13.78
CA PRO A 401 11.53 0.81 -14.72
C PRO A 401 12.60 -0.28 -14.54
N ALA A 402 12.85 -0.71 -13.30
CA ALA A 402 13.80 -1.77 -12.96
C ALA A 402 13.25 -3.20 -13.19
N ASP A 403 11.96 -3.36 -13.51
CA ASP A 403 11.29 -4.64 -13.72
C ASP A 403 11.19 -4.96 -15.21
N ALA A 404 12.27 -5.53 -15.76
CA ALA A 404 12.36 -5.89 -17.17
C ALA A 404 11.24 -6.85 -17.63
N GLU A 405 10.87 -7.82 -16.78
CA GLU A 405 9.81 -8.78 -17.08
C GLU A 405 8.43 -8.11 -17.15
N GLY A 406 8.13 -7.22 -16.19
CA GLY A 406 6.91 -6.41 -16.20
C GLY A 406 6.80 -5.51 -17.43
N ASN A 407 7.92 -4.90 -17.86
CA ASN A 407 7.99 -4.08 -19.07
C ASN A 407 7.74 -4.91 -20.33
N GLU A 408 8.39 -6.07 -20.49
CA GLU A 408 8.18 -6.96 -21.63
C GLU A 408 6.71 -7.44 -21.72
N LEU A 409 6.11 -7.74 -20.57
CA LEU A 409 4.71 -8.14 -20.50
C LEU A 409 3.79 -7.02 -21.02
N ALA A 410 4.00 -5.78 -20.58
CA ALA A 410 3.20 -4.64 -21.03
C ALA A 410 3.32 -4.45 -22.56
N GLU A 411 4.51 -4.59 -23.13
CA GLU A 411 4.74 -4.52 -24.58
C GLU A 411 4.10 -5.69 -25.34
N ARG A 412 4.09 -6.91 -24.76
CA ARG A 412 3.36 -8.05 -25.32
C ARG A 412 1.86 -7.80 -25.38
N ILE A 413 1.28 -7.22 -24.32
CA ILE A 413 -0.14 -6.84 -24.31
C ILE A 413 -0.44 -5.83 -25.42
N LYS A 414 0.38 -4.77 -25.56
CA LYS A 414 0.21 -3.77 -26.63
C LYS A 414 0.21 -4.39 -28.02
N ARG A 415 1.19 -5.27 -28.32
CA ARG A 415 1.25 -5.99 -29.61
C ARG A 415 -0.01 -6.82 -29.88
N ASN A 416 -0.48 -7.58 -28.89
CA ASN A 416 -1.69 -8.39 -29.05
C ASN A 416 -2.94 -7.51 -29.34
N LEU A 417 -3.04 -6.34 -28.71
CA LEU A 417 -4.14 -5.40 -28.94
C LEU A 417 -4.14 -4.85 -30.36
N GLU A 418 -2.96 -4.52 -30.90
CA GLU A 418 -2.77 -4.03 -32.26
C GLU A 418 -3.04 -5.14 -33.30
N GLU A 419 -2.39 -6.29 -33.17
CA GLU A 419 -2.48 -7.41 -34.12
C GLU A 419 -3.91 -7.91 -34.29
N LYS A 420 -4.64 -8.05 -33.18
CA LYS A 420 -6.03 -8.53 -33.19
C LYS A 420 -7.03 -7.38 -33.32
N GLN A 421 -6.60 -6.12 -33.43
CA GLN A 421 -7.45 -4.92 -33.52
C GLN A 421 -8.56 -4.92 -32.44
N LEU A 422 -8.19 -5.14 -31.18
CA LEU A 422 -9.14 -5.34 -30.07
C LEU A 422 -9.73 -4.02 -29.53
N GLN A 423 -9.23 -2.88 -30.01
CA GLN A 423 -9.79 -1.57 -29.72
C GLN A 423 -11.09 -1.32 -30.53
N PRO A 424 -12.05 -0.53 -29.99
CA PRO A 424 -12.00 0.18 -28.71
C PRO A 424 -12.45 -0.68 -27.50
N ARG A 425 -12.72 -1.98 -27.69
CA ARG A 425 -13.33 -2.84 -26.66
C ARG A 425 -12.39 -3.24 -25.53
N ILE A 426 -11.09 -3.11 -25.74
CA ILE A 426 -10.09 -3.27 -24.69
C ILE A 426 -9.26 -1.99 -24.60
N LEU A 427 -9.40 -1.30 -23.48
CA LEU A 427 -8.59 -0.13 -23.15
C LEU A 427 -7.39 -0.55 -22.31
N PHE A 428 -6.19 -0.12 -22.72
CA PHE A 428 -4.94 -0.40 -22.02
C PHE A 428 -4.26 0.90 -21.59
N LEU A 429 -3.99 1.04 -20.29
CA LEU A 429 -3.35 2.22 -19.69
C LEU A 429 -2.11 1.80 -18.89
N THR A 430 -0.98 2.46 -19.18
CA THR A 430 0.29 2.27 -18.48
C THR A 430 0.56 3.31 -17.39
N THR A 431 -0.38 4.25 -17.19
CA THR A 431 -0.36 5.20 -16.08
C THR A 431 -1.34 4.72 -15.01
N TYR A 432 -0.91 4.73 -13.75
CA TYR A 432 -1.77 4.32 -12.63
C TYR A 432 -1.46 5.12 -11.36
N ASN A 433 -2.38 6.02 -10.99
CA ASN A 433 -2.31 6.82 -9.77
C ASN A 433 -3.59 6.65 -8.93
N LEU A 434 -3.63 7.29 -7.75
CA LEU A 434 -4.80 7.24 -6.86
C LEU A 434 -6.09 7.73 -7.55
N THR A 435 -6.01 8.80 -8.35
CA THR A 435 -7.16 9.36 -9.06
C THR A 435 -7.76 8.34 -10.04
N LEU A 436 -6.94 7.74 -10.90
CA LEU A 436 -7.38 6.67 -11.80
C LEU A 436 -7.92 5.48 -11.00
N ALA A 437 -7.23 5.07 -9.93
CA ALA A 437 -7.69 3.97 -9.07
C ALA A 437 -9.09 4.23 -8.52
N GLN A 438 -9.37 5.44 -8.01
CA GLN A 438 -10.70 5.83 -7.51
C GLN A 438 -11.78 5.74 -8.60
N LYS A 439 -11.48 6.18 -9.81
CA LYS A 439 -12.42 6.07 -10.94
C LYS A 439 -12.69 4.61 -11.29
N LEU A 440 -11.64 3.81 -11.44
CA LEU A 440 -11.74 2.40 -11.81
C LEU A 440 -12.52 1.57 -10.79
N VAL A 441 -12.20 1.70 -9.49
CA VAL A 441 -12.89 0.92 -8.45
C VAL A 441 -14.35 1.34 -8.29
N SER A 442 -14.70 2.60 -8.61
CA SER A 442 -16.07 3.10 -8.51
C SER A 442 -16.98 2.71 -9.67
N GLY A 443 -16.42 2.45 -10.86
CA GLY A 443 -17.20 2.26 -12.10
C GLY A 443 -17.12 0.87 -12.72
N ALA A 444 -16.29 -0.03 -12.19
CA ALA A 444 -16.18 -1.41 -12.67
C ALA A 444 -17.46 -2.22 -12.39
N ASP A 445 -17.91 -3.03 -13.35
CA ASP A 445 -18.95 -4.03 -13.08
C ASP A 445 -18.35 -5.29 -12.45
N ILE A 446 -17.24 -5.77 -13.05
CA ILE A 446 -16.44 -6.87 -12.54
C ILE A 446 -15.04 -6.37 -12.24
N TRP A 447 -14.53 -6.74 -11.08
CA TRP A 447 -13.13 -6.57 -10.73
C TRP A 447 -12.37 -7.90 -10.89
N LEU A 448 -11.51 -7.96 -11.90
CA LEU A 448 -10.72 -9.15 -12.25
C LEU A 448 -9.37 -9.14 -11.53
N ASN A 449 -9.10 -10.17 -10.73
CA ASN A 449 -7.79 -10.40 -10.12
C ASN A 449 -7.26 -11.79 -10.51
N THR A 450 -6.03 -11.84 -11.03
CA THR A 450 -5.43 -13.07 -11.55
C THR A 450 -4.09 -13.44 -10.90
N PRO A 451 -3.77 -13.10 -9.63
CA PRO A 451 -2.48 -13.49 -9.06
C PRO A 451 -2.33 -15.02 -9.00
N ILE A 452 -1.09 -15.50 -9.13
CA ILE A 452 -0.74 -16.90 -8.86
C ILE A 452 -1.05 -17.18 -7.38
N PRO A 453 -1.89 -18.19 -7.06
CA PRO A 453 -2.24 -18.50 -5.68
C PRO A 453 -1.02 -18.73 -4.80
N GLY A 454 -1.04 -18.17 -3.59
CA GLY A 454 0.06 -18.17 -2.65
C GLY A 454 1.07 -17.04 -2.82
N LEU A 455 0.93 -16.17 -3.83
CA LEU A 455 1.85 -15.04 -4.06
C LEU A 455 1.22 -13.66 -3.77
N GLU A 456 -0.07 -13.59 -3.45
CA GLU A 456 -0.74 -12.37 -2.97
C GLU A 456 -0.98 -12.43 -1.45
N ALA A 457 -0.37 -11.52 -0.70
CA ALA A 457 -0.47 -11.52 0.77
C ALA A 457 -1.86 -11.10 1.24
N SER A 458 -2.55 -10.25 0.49
CA SER A 458 -3.89 -9.75 0.84
C SER A 458 -4.61 -9.26 -0.42
N GLY A 459 -4.40 -8.01 -0.82
CA GLY A 459 -4.98 -7.41 -2.03
C GLY A 459 -6.14 -6.45 -1.76
N THR A 460 -5.84 -5.22 -1.37
CA THR A 460 -6.87 -4.21 -1.01
C THR A 460 -7.65 -3.65 -2.20
N SER A 461 -7.18 -3.83 -3.45
CA SER A 461 -7.88 -3.34 -4.65
C SER A 461 -9.26 -3.95 -4.84
N GLY A 462 -9.40 -5.26 -4.57
CA GLY A 462 -10.70 -5.95 -4.64
C GLY A 462 -11.67 -5.45 -3.57
N MET A 463 -11.17 -5.15 -2.36
CA MET A 463 -11.99 -4.55 -1.30
C MET A 463 -12.53 -3.17 -1.72
N LYS A 464 -11.70 -2.33 -2.36
CA LYS A 464 -12.11 -0.99 -2.84
C LYS A 464 -13.20 -1.07 -3.91
N SER A 465 -13.07 -2.00 -4.86
CA SER A 465 -14.07 -2.15 -5.92
C SER A 465 -15.37 -2.76 -5.39
N ALA A 466 -15.29 -3.73 -4.47
CA ALA A 466 -16.45 -4.30 -3.79
C ALA A 466 -17.22 -3.27 -2.95
N LEU A 467 -16.57 -2.28 -2.31
CA LEU A 467 -17.26 -1.15 -1.64
C LEU A 467 -18.20 -0.37 -2.57
N ASN A 468 -17.94 -0.40 -3.88
CA ASN A 468 -18.73 0.29 -4.90
C ASN A 468 -19.64 -0.67 -5.69
N GLY A 469 -19.79 -1.92 -5.24
CA GLY A 469 -20.66 -2.90 -5.88
C GLY A 469 -20.04 -3.67 -7.05
N ALA A 470 -18.76 -3.47 -7.36
CA ALA A 470 -18.08 -4.31 -8.36
C ALA A 470 -17.99 -5.75 -7.84
N LEU A 471 -18.50 -6.70 -8.61
CA LEU A 471 -18.45 -8.12 -8.23
C LEU A 471 -17.04 -8.67 -8.50
N GLN A 472 -16.58 -9.55 -7.62
CA GLN A 472 -15.22 -10.07 -7.69
C GLN A 472 -15.15 -11.29 -8.60
N PHE A 473 -14.22 -11.26 -9.55
CA PHE A 473 -13.82 -12.42 -10.34
C PHE A 473 -12.32 -12.63 -10.12
N THR A 474 -11.97 -13.56 -9.23
CA THR A 474 -10.62 -13.59 -8.65
C THR A 474 -10.10 -15.00 -8.51
N THR A 475 -8.79 -15.18 -8.52
CA THR A 475 -8.20 -16.42 -7.98
C THR A 475 -8.39 -16.47 -6.46
N ASN A 476 -8.38 -17.68 -5.88
CA ASN A 476 -8.57 -17.89 -4.45
C ASN A 476 -7.26 -17.60 -3.68
N ASP A 477 -6.86 -16.33 -3.60
CA ASP A 477 -5.62 -15.90 -2.96
C ASP A 477 -5.77 -14.64 -2.10
N GLY A 478 -4.87 -14.46 -1.14
CA GLY A 478 -4.90 -13.32 -0.22
C GLY A 478 -6.22 -13.19 0.53
N TRP A 479 -6.86 -12.02 0.46
CA TRP A 479 -8.14 -11.77 1.14
C TRP A 479 -9.30 -12.59 0.58
N ALA A 480 -9.22 -13.03 -0.68
CA ALA A 480 -10.28 -13.80 -1.30
C ALA A 480 -10.48 -15.17 -0.62
N GLN A 481 -9.44 -15.72 0.01
CA GLN A 481 -9.55 -16.97 0.79
C GLN A 481 -10.35 -16.81 2.09
N GLU A 482 -10.58 -15.57 2.55
CA GLU A 482 -11.32 -15.28 3.77
C GLU A 482 -12.84 -15.19 3.53
N VAL A 483 -13.28 -15.33 2.28
CA VAL A 483 -14.65 -15.06 1.85
C VAL A 483 -15.24 -16.31 1.19
N ASN A 484 -16.48 -16.63 1.53
CA ASN A 484 -17.27 -17.60 0.76
C ASN A 484 -17.97 -16.87 -0.40
N TRP A 485 -17.51 -17.12 -1.63
CA TRP A 485 -17.95 -16.42 -2.83
C TRP A 485 -19.19 -17.00 -3.51
N ASP A 486 -19.67 -18.19 -3.10
CA ASP A 486 -20.66 -19.01 -3.82
C ASP A 486 -21.93 -18.26 -4.25
N SER A 487 -22.30 -17.18 -3.56
CA SER A 487 -23.54 -16.43 -3.81
C SER A 487 -23.36 -15.10 -4.55
N PHE A 488 -22.16 -14.50 -4.60
CA PHE A 488 -21.99 -13.12 -5.11
C PHE A 488 -20.67 -12.80 -5.80
N GLY A 489 -19.77 -13.77 -5.96
CA GLY A 489 -18.55 -13.61 -6.77
C GLY A 489 -18.14 -14.91 -7.44
N TRP A 490 -17.00 -14.89 -8.12
CA TRP A 490 -16.50 -16.02 -8.88
C TRP A 490 -15.03 -16.27 -8.58
N ILE A 491 -14.71 -17.52 -8.25
CA ILE A 491 -13.34 -17.99 -8.12
C ILE A 491 -12.86 -18.59 -9.44
N LEU A 492 -11.74 -18.07 -9.95
CA LEU A 492 -11.02 -18.64 -11.07
C LEU A 492 -10.32 -19.94 -10.61
N PRO A 493 -10.62 -21.09 -11.25
CA PRO A 493 -9.93 -22.34 -10.96
C PRO A 493 -8.48 -22.30 -11.46
N GLU A 494 -7.59 -23.03 -10.79
CA GLU A 494 -6.18 -23.11 -11.18
C GLU A 494 -5.99 -23.90 -12.49
N GLU A 495 -6.74 -25.00 -12.64
CA GLU A 495 -6.68 -25.84 -13.83
C GLU A 495 -7.34 -25.18 -15.04
N ASN A 496 -6.62 -25.17 -16.17
CA ASN A 496 -7.09 -24.60 -17.44
C ASN A 496 -7.62 -23.17 -17.28
N ILE A 497 -6.99 -22.38 -16.41
CA ILE A 497 -7.47 -21.06 -15.98
C ILE A 497 -7.82 -20.13 -17.14
N GLY A 498 -7.05 -20.15 -18.24
CA GLY A 498 -7.32 -19.37 -19.44
C GLY A 498 -8.69 -19.70 -20.05
N THR A 499 -8.95 -20.97 -20.38
CA THR A 499 -10.23 -21.43 -20.93
C THR A 499 -11.38 -21.25 -19.94
N ARG A 500 -11.14 -21.52 -18.65
CA ARG A 500 -12.17 -21.40 -17.60
C ARG A 500 -12.58 -19.95 -17.36
N LEU A 501 -11.66 -19.00 -17.52
CA LEU A 501 -11.97 -17.56 -17.43
C LEU A 501 -13.06 -17.18 -18.43
N TYR A 502 -12.91 -17.58 -19.69
CA TYR A 502 -13.89 -17.33 -20.76
C TYR A 502 -15.22 -18.03 -20.49
N ALA A 503 -15.18 -19.32 -20.13
CA ALA A 503 -16.40 -20.08 -19.87
C ALA A 503 -17.23 -19.47 -18.72
N ILE A 504 -16.59 -18.98 -17.65
CA ILE A 504 -17.31 -18.32 -16.54
C ILE A 504 -17.91 -16.99 -17.00
N LEU A 505 -17.19 -16.19 -17.79
CA LEU A 505 -17.72 -14.95 -18.34
C LEU A 505 -18.97 -15.21 -19.19
N GLU A 506 -18.88 -16.13 -20.14
CA GLU A 506 -19.94 -16.41 -21.10
C GLU A 506 -21.15 -17.12 -20.49
N GLN A 507 -20.93 -18.10 -19.62
CA GLN A 507 -21.99 -18.98 -19.13
C GLN A 507 -22.63 -18.48 -17.84
N GLN A 508 -21.96 -17.61 -17.09
CA GLN A 508 -22.42 -17.16 -15.77
C GLN A 508 -22.53 -15.65 -15.68
N ILE A 509 -21.43 -14.91 -15.89
CA ILE A 509 -21.40 -13.47 -15.61
C ILE A 509 -22.26 -12.67 -16.60
N ILE A 510 -22.03 -12.85 -17.91
CA ILE A 510 -22.72 -12.12 -18.98
C ILE A 510 -24.24 -12.34 -18.91
N PRO A 511 -24.76 -13.58 -18.81
CA PRO A 511 -26.20 -13.81 -18.72
C PRO A 511 -26.87 -13.11 -17.53
N ILE A 512 -26.21 -13.09 -16.37
CA ILE A 512 -26.77 -12.45 -15.16
C ILE A 512 -26.81 -10.94 -15.31
N TYR A 513 -25.75 -10.32 -15.84
CA TYR A 513 -25.67 -8.87 -16.03
C TYR A 513 -26.77 -8.34 -16.97
N TYR A 514 -27.04 -9.05 -18.08
CA TYR A 514 -28.04 -8.64 -19.07
C TYR A 514 -29.46 -9.15 -18.81
N LYS A 515 -29.69 -9.88 -17.71
CA LYS A 515 -31.02 -10.32 -17.31
C LYS A 515 -31.74 -9.18 -16.59
N ILE A 516 -32.42 -8.36 -17.39
CA ILE A 516 -33.16 -7.18 -16.94
C ILE A 516 -34.65 -7.51 -16.75
N ASN A 517 -35.23 -7.07 -15.63
CA ASN A 517 -36.66 -7.23 -15.33
C ASN A 517 -37.52 -6.18 -16.06
N GLN A 518 -38.84 -6.17 -15.80
CA GLN A 518 -39.78 -5.23 -16.44
C GLN A 518 -39.54 -3.77 -16.04
N ASP A 519 -38.91 -3.52 -14.90
CA ASP A 519 -38.57 -2.17 -14.39
C ASP A 519 -37.20 -1.68 -14.88
N GLY A 520 -36.51 -2.43 -15.73
CA GLY A 520 -35.19 -2.05 -16.23
C GLY A 520 -34.04 -2.34 -15.25
N LEU A 521 -34.24 -3.22 -14.27
CA LEU A 521 -33.27 -3.56 -13.22
C LEU A 521 -32.74 -5.00 -13.35
N PRO A 522 -31.42 -5.22 -13.13
CA PRO A 522 -30.86 -6.57 -13.04
C PRO A 522 -30.95 -7.10 -11.59
N GLU A 523 -32.11 -7.63 -11.21
CA GLU A 523 -32.43 -8.04 -9.81
C GLU A 523 -31.37 -8.98 -9.18
N GLU A 524 -30.96 -10.01 -9.92
CA GLU A 524 -29.97 -10.98 -9.44
C GLU A 524 -28.59 -10.31 -9.27
N TRP A 525 -28.21 -9.44 -10.20
CA TRP A 525 -26.96 -8.68 -10.11
C TRP A 525 -26.98 -7.74 -8.91
N LEU A 526 -28.07 -7.00 -8.70
CA LEU A 526 -28.23 -6.07 -7.56
C LEU A 526 -28.16 -6.79 -6.22
N THR A 527 -28.73 -8.00 -6.13
CA THR A 527 -28.61 -8.85 -4.94
C THR A 527 -27.14 -9.15 -4.64
N LYS A 528 -26.37 -9.55 -5.66
CA LYS A 528 -24.92 -9.80 -5.52
C LYS A 528 -24.14 -8.53 -5.17
N MET A 529 -24.50 -7.40 -5.79
CA MET A 529 -23.88 -6.10 -5.51
C MET A 529 -24.07 -5.72 -4.03
N ARG A 530 -25.28 -5.87 -3.50
CA ARG A 530 -25.57 -5.55 -2.10
C ARG A 530 -24.80 -6.44 -1.13
N GLN A 531 -24.66 -7.73 -1.45
CA GLN A 531 -23.88 -8.67 -0.67
C GLN A 531 -22.38 -8.31 -0.67
N THR A 532 -21.80 -7.99 -1.82
CA THR A 532 -20.37 -7.62 -1.91
C THR A 532 -20.06 -6.30 -1.18
N ILE A 533 -20.94 -5.30 -1.26
CA ILE A 533 -20.77 -4.03 -0.54
C ILE A 533 -20.82 -4.28 0.96
N SER A 534 -21.87 -4.99 1.43
CA SER A 534 -22.09 -5.26 2.85
C SER A 534 -20.93 -6.07 3.46
N LEU A 535 -20.37 -7.02 2.70
CA LEU A 535 -19.21 -7.80 3.11
C LEU A 535 -18.04 -6.88 3.50
N VAL A 536 -17.70 -5.91 2.64
CA VAL A 536 -16.54 -5.04 2.86
C VAL A 536 -16.82 -3.99 3.94
N GLU A 537 -17.99 -3.36 3.93
CA GLU A 537 -18.39 -2.39 4.97
C GLU A 537 -18.31 -2.99 6.38
N GLN A 538 -18.62 -4.28 6.54
CA GLN A 538 -18.62 -4.96 7.84
C GLN A 538 -17.25 -5.54 8.22
N ASN A 539 -16.47 -6.07 7.27
CA ASN A 539 -15.34 -6.94 7.59
C ASN A 539 -13.97 -6.44 7.11
N PHE A 540 -13.93 -5.53 6.12
CA PHE A 540 -12.67 -5.18 5.44
C PHE A 540 -12.43 -3.65 5.40
N THR A 541 -12.90 -2.93 6.41
CA THR A 541 -12.59 -1.50 6.59
C THR A 541 -11.27 -1.30 7.35
N THR A 542 -10.60 -0.17 7.09
CA THR A 542 -9.43 0.25 7.86
C THR A 542 -9.81 0.64 9.30
N ALA A 543 -11.03 1.11 9.55
CA ALA A 543 -11.53 1.27 10.92
C ALA A 543 -11.49 -0.06 11.72
N ARG A 544 -11.95 -1.16 11.13
CA ARG A 544 -11.84 -2.50 11.74
C ARG A 544 -10.38 -2.97 11.83
N LEU A 545 -9.51 -2.58 10.89
CA LEU A 545 -8.05 -2.85 10.97
C LEU A 545 -7.45 -2.22 12.22
N LEU A 546 -7.69 -0.94 12.42
CA LEU A 546 -7.17 -0.16 13.54
C LEU A 546 -7.69 -0.70 14.88
N GLU A 547 -8.96 -1.09 14.97
CA GLU A 547 -9.50 -1.70 16.18
C GLU A 547 -8.86 -3.07 16.46
N ASN A 548 -8.57 -3.87 15.42
CA ASN A 548 -7.83 -5.11 15.58
C ASN A 548 -6.37 -4.86 15.99
N TYR A 549 -5.70 -3.85 15.44
CA TYR A 549 -4.38 -3.45 15.92
C TYR A 549 -4.44 -3.06 17.39
N ARG A 550 -5.40 -2.24 17.81
CA ARG A 550 -5.55 -1.83 19.20
C ARG A 550 -5.73 -3.04 20.14
N LYS A 551 -6.67 -3.93 19.82
CA LYS A 551 -7.01 -5.11 20.64
C LYS A 551 -5.97 -6.23 20.60
N LYS A 552 -5.39 -6.49 19.43
CA LYS A 552 -4.57 -7.68 19.17
C LYS A 552 -3.10 -7.39 18.92
N LEU A 553 -2.68 -6.14 18.81
CA LEU A 553 -1.28 -5.80 18.57
C LEU A 553 -0.77 -4.83 19.65
N TYR A 554 -1.46 -3.71 19.87
CA TYR A 554 -1.01 -2.64 20.76
C TYR A 554 -1.34 -2.90 22.24
N LEU A 555 -2.48 -3.55 22.54
CA LEU A 555 -2.97 -3.78 23.92
C LEU A 555 -3.19 -2.47 24.73
N ILE A 556 -3.66 -1.42 24.06
CA ILE A 556 -3.90 -0.09 24.67
C ILE A 556 -5.36 0.38 24.60
#